data_AF-H6Q9H7-F1
#
_entry.id   AF-H6Q9H7-F1
#
_cell.length_a   1.000
_cell.length_b   1.000
_cell.length_c   1.000
_cell.angle_alpha   90.00
_cell.angle_beta   90.00
_cell.angle_gamma   90.00
#
_symmetry.space_group_name_H-M   'P 1'
#
loop_
_entity.id
_entity.type
_entity.pdbx_description
1 polymer ?
#
loop_
_entity_poly.entity_id
_entity_poly.type
_entity_poly.pdbx_seq_one_letter_code
_entity_poly.pdbx_strand_id
1 'polypeptide(L)'
;MEVFEPKRTLLIMAPGLLSLVAGGLAGIAVMWAWAGRQLPLGLSIDQHFYLVIAGFFAALIGNEILNVLSYEWAGRPAGFVLNVAYSALLWITVASVLSGNTSLAALTYALMLVALISYSIRTYLKPSRIGLRPSAYNYLLPASLASSIGLAAAALALGGDVAVAMLYFPISVIFAVMSRDLPLVTGTRPGGWALNALAFALITAAFSFWTFGVEAAAGFLLIASWVAALMASGLMRVAKKQRLFSYVKIHVAYLWLAAGGILLLASPGGLWRDVAIHALSLGFIFNIVFGVDVILLDMLMSQAPRRVVVKARGGVPLVELATFILLNAGLLARAAYAGTLERLLALVSGPLTGIAIVAFLLNMQMRLRKMA
;
A
#
# COMPACT_ATOMS: atom_id res chain seq x y z
N MET A 1 -20.47 0.89 -24.12
CA MET A 1 -19.50 1.14 -23.03
C MET A 1 -20.11 0.62 -21.77
N GLU A 2 -19.50 -0.35 -21.10
CA GLU A 2 -19.93 -0.69 -19.73
C GLU A 2 -19.62 0.50 -18.82
N VAL A 3 -20.64 0.99 -18.12
CA VAL A 3 -20.49 2.06 -17.13
C VAL A 3 -19.80 1.47 -15.90
N PHE A 4 -18.85 2.20 -15.31
CA PHE A 4 -18.26 1.81 -14.04
C PHE A 4 -19.35 1.70 -12.97
N GLU A 5 -19.53 0.50 -12.40
CA GLU A 5 -20.54 0.25 -11.37
C GLU A 5 -19.89 0.22 -9.97
N PRO A 6 -20.14 1.22 -9.10
CA PRO A 6 -19.58 1.27 -7.74
C PRO A 6 -19.92 0.04 -6.89
N LYS A 7 -20.99 -0.69 -7.22
CA LYS A 7 -21.40 -1.91 -6.53
C LYS A 7 -20.37 -3.03 -6.64
N ARG A 8 -19.61 -3.11 -7.75
CA ARG A 8 -18.59 -4.16 -7.94
C ARG A 8 -17.36 -3.94 -7.06
N THR A 9 -16.96 -2.68 -6.87
CA THR A 9 -15.85 -2.34 -5.96
C THR A 9 -16.18 -2.62 -4.50
N LEU A 10 -17.46 -2.51 -4.10
CA LEU A 10 -17.88 -2.82 -2.73
C LEU A 10 -17.70 -4.30 -2.37
N LEU A 11 -17.79 -5.22 -3.34
CA LEU A 11 -17.61 -6.66 -3.09
C LEU A 11 -16.20 -6.97 -2.56
N ILE A 12 -15.17 -6.36 -3.13
CA ILE A 12 -13.78 -6.56 -2.70
C ILE A 12 -13.46 -5.69 -1.49
N MET A 13 -13.93 -4.44 -1.47
CA MET A 13 -13.57 -3.49 -0.42
C MET A 13 -14.24 -3.77 0.93
N ALA A 14 -15.42 -4.39 0.98
CA ALA A 14 -16.10 -4.70 2.24
C ALA A 14 -15.26 -5.55 3.22
N PRO A 15 -14.74 -6.75 2.84
CA PRO A 15 -13.86 -7.51 3.71
C PRO A 15 -12.55 -6.76 4.00
N GLY A 16 -12.03 -5.98 3.06
CA GLY A 16 -10.85 -5.14 3.27
C GLY A 16 -11.04 -4.08 4.36
N LEU A 17 -12.16 -3.37 4.35
CA LEU A 17 -12.49 -2.36 5.36
C LEU A 17 -12.72 -2.99 6.73
N LEU A 18 -13.40 -4.15 6.79
CA LEU A 18 -13.51 -4.92 8.04
C LEU A 18 -12.13 -5.29 8.58
N SER A 19 -11.24 -5.78 7.71
CA SER A 19 -9.87 -6.14 8.07
C SER A 19 -9.06 -4.95 8.56
N LEU A 20 -9.23 -3.78 7.93
CA LEU A 20 -8.60 -2.54 8.37
C LEU A 20 -9.06 -2.14 9.78
N VAL A 21 -10.35 -2.23 10.06
CA VAL A 21 -10.89 -1.88 11.38
C VAL A 21 -10.39 -2.87 12.43
N ALA A 22 -10.56 -4.18 12.19
CA ALA A 22 -10.12 -5.21 13.14
C ALA A 22 -8.60 -5.19 13.35
N GLY A 23 -7.82 -5.14 12.26
CA GLY A 23 -6.37 -5.06 12.30
C GLY A 23 -5.88 -3.75 12.92
N GLY A 24 -6.47 -2.61 12.56
CA GLY A 24 -6.13 -1.30 13.12
C GLY A 24 -6.40 -1.23 14.62
N LEU A 25 -7.56 -1.72 15.07
CA LEU A 25 -7.88 -1.82 16.49
C LEU A 25 -6.91 -2.76 17.23
N ALA A 26 -6.55 -3.91 16.65
CA ALA A 26 -5.54 -4.79 17.21
C ALA A 26 -4.17 -4.09 17.36
N GLY A 27 -3.75 -3.33 16.35
CA GLY A 27 -2.51 -2.55 16.42
C GLY A 27 -2.55 -1.47 17.51
N ILE A 28 -3.70 -0.81 17.70
CA ILE A 28 -3.91 0.13 18.80
C ILE A 28 -3.84 -0.59 20.15
N ALA A 29 -4.46 -1.77 20.27
CA ALA A 29 -4.42 -2.56 21.49
C ALA A 29 -3.01 -2.98 21.89
N VAL A 30 -2.17 -3.36 20.93
CA VAL A 30 -0.76 -3.69 21.19
C VAL A 30 -0.01 -2.46 21.71
N MET A 31 -0.15 -1.31 21.07
CA MET A 31 0.48 -0.06 21.52
C MET A 31 0.02 0.36 22.92
N TRP A 32 -1.27 0.21 23.21
CA TRP A 32 -1.83 0.53 24.51
C TRP A 32 -1.35 -0.45 25.58
N ALA A 33 -1.20 -1.73 25.24
CA ALA A 33 -0.64 -2.73 26.15
C ALA A 33 0.80 -2.37 26.54
N TRP A 34 1.60 -1.87 25.59
CA TRP A 34 2.95 -1.36 25.89
C TRP A 34 2.92 -0.14 26.83
N ALA A 35 1.86 0.67 26.79
CA ALA A 35 1.63 1.76 27.73
C ALA A 35 0.98 1.33 29.06
N GLY A 36 0.76 0.02 29.28
CA GLY A 36 0.12 -0.52 30.48
C GLY A 36 -1.42 -0.45 30.48
N ARG A 37 -2.07 -0.29 29.31
CA ARG A 37 -3.54 -0.32 29.15
C ARG A 37 -3.96 -1.49 28.29
N GLN A 38 -4.90 -2.30 28.77
CA GLN A 38 -5.43 -3.42 27.99
C GLN A 38 -6.74 -3.03 27.29
N LEU A 39 -6.86 -3.41 26.02
CA LEU A 39 -8.12 -3.43 25.30
C LEU A 39 -8.59 -4.88 25.14
N PRO A 40 -9.88 -5.18 25.36
CA PRO A 40 -10.41 -6.53 25.30
C PRO A 40 -10.68 -6.98 23.85
N LEU A 41 -9.68 -6.84 22.96
CA LEU A 41 -9.80 -7.25 21.55
C LEU A 41 -9.39 -8.72 21.33
N GLY A 42 -8.54 -9.28 22.19
CA GLY A 42 -8.15 -10.70 22.14
C GLY A 42 -7.38 -11.15 20.89
N LEU A 43 -6.97 -10.21 20.02
CA LEU A 43 -6.24 -10.50 18.79
C LEU A 43 -4.73 -10.49 19.02
N SER A 44 -4.03 -11.48 18.47
CA SER A 44 -2.57 -11.57 18.49
C SER A 44 -1.91 -10.63 17.48
N ILE A 45 -0.59 -10.44 17.62
CA ILE A 45 0.23 -9.69 16.66
C ILE A 45 0.18 -10.35 15.26
N ASP A 46 0.19 -11.68 15.21
CA ASP A 46 0.07 -12.42 13.95
C ASP A 46 -1.29 -12.14 13.29
N GLN A 47 -2.38 -12.18 14.07
CA GLN A 47 -3.71 -11.86 13.55
C GLN A 47 -3.79 -10.42 13.05
N HIS A 48 -3.23 -9.46 13.79
CA HIS A 48 -3.08 -8.08 13.34
C HIS A 48 -2.39 -8.03 11.97
N PHE A 49 -1.25 -8.69 11.84
CA PHE A 49 -0.45 -8.70 10.63
C PHE A 49 -1.24 -9.26 9.43
N TYR A 50 -1.87 -10.43 9.57
CA TYR A 50 -2.65 -11.04 8.49
C TYR A 50 -3.88 -10.18 8.12
N LEU A 51 -4.58 -9.59 9.10
CA LEU A 51 -5.70 -8.69 8.81
C LEU A 51 -5.24 -7.48 8.00
N VAL A 52 -4.09 -6.89 8.33
CA VAL A 52 -3.59 -5.71 7.60
C VAL A 52 -3.08 -6.08 6.21
N ILE A 53 -2.22 -7.10 6.08
CA ILE A 53 -1.61 -7.45 4.79
C ILE A 53 -2.54 -8.29 3.90
N ALA A 54 -2.93 -9.47 4.38
CA ALA A 54 -3.73 -10.42 3.59
C ALA A 54 -5.22 -10.06 3.55
N GLY A 55 -5.72 -9.26 4.48
CA GLY A 55 -7.08 -8.72 4.47
C GLY A 55 -7.15 -7.37 3.75
N PHE A 56 -6.66 -6.31 4.40
CA PHE A 56 -6.83 -4.94 3.92
C PHE A 56 -6.02 -4.63 2.66
N PHE A 57 -4.69 -4.83 2.65
CA PHE A 57 -3.89 -4.51 1.48
C PHE A 57 -4.21 -5.40 0.28
N ALA A 58 -4.48 -6.69 0.50
CA ALA A 58 -4.96 -7.57 -0.56
C ALA A 58 -6.27 -7.06 -1.17
N ALA A 59 -7.23 -6.61 -0.37
CA ALA A 59 -8.45 -6.01 -0.89
C ALA A 59 -8.20 -4.70 -1.65
N LEU A 60 -7.37 -3.81 -1.11
CA LEU A 60 -7.04 -2.52 -1.74
C LEU A 60 -6.38 -2.74 -3.11
N ILE A 61 -5.32 -3.54 -3.14
CA ILE A 61 -4.54 -3.84 -4.35
C ILE A 61 -5.36 -4.70 -5.32
N GLY A 62 -6.11 -5.67 -4.81
CA GLY A 62 -6.99 -6.50 -5.63
C GLY A 62 -8.06 -5.67 -6.32
N ASN A 63 -8.65 -4.69 -5.63
CA ASN A 63 -9.59 -3.75 -6.24
C ASN A 63 -8.92 -2.85 -7.28
N GLU A 64 -7.71 -2.36 -6.99
CA GLU A 64 -6.94 -1.56 -7.93
C GLU A 64 -6.68 -2.32 -9.23
N ILE A 65 -6.13 -3.53 -9.14
CA ILE A 65 -5.85 -4.40 -10.28
C ILE A 65 -7.16 -4.77 -10.99
N LEU A 66 -8.07 -5.47 -10.30
CA LEU A 66 -9.23 -6.08 -10.96
C LEU A 66 -10.25 -5.06 -11.45
N ASN A 67 -10.34 -3.87 -10.87
CA ASN A 67 -11.36 -2.89 -11.25
C ASN A 67 -10.77 -1.62 -11.85
N VAL A 68 -9.88 -0.92 -11.14
CA VAL A 68 -9.41 0.41 -11.57
C VAL A 68 -8.48 0.29 -12.78
N LEU A 69 -7.35 -0.41 -12.64
CA LEU A 69 -6.38 -0.58 -13.73
C LEU A 69 -6.95 -1.37 -14.89
N SER A 70 -7.82 -2.32 -14.56
CA SER A 70 -8.56 -3.08 -15.56
C SER A 70 -9.40 -2.15 -16.44
N TYR A 71 -10.16 -1.23 -15.85
CA TYR A 71 -10.95 -0.27 -16.58
C TYR A 71 -10.09 0.65 -17.44
N GLU A 72 -8.98 1.15 -16.91
CA GLU A 72 -8.04 2.01 -17.65
C GLU A 72 -7.39 1.29 -18.83
N TRP A 73 -6.93 0.05 -18.63
CA TRP A 73 -6.13 -0.67 -19.62
C TRP A 73 -6.99 -1.41 -20.65
N ALA A 74 -8.02 -2.12 -20.19
CA ALA A 74 -8.89 -2.96 -21.01
C ALA A 74 -10.22 -2.27 -21.39
N GLY A 75 -10.53 -1.12 -20.78
CA GLY A 75 -11.77 -0.39 -21.01
C GLY A 75 -13.01 -0.99 -20.34
N ARG A 76 -12.81 -1.95 -19.43
CA ARG A 76 -13.84 -2.60 -18.61
C ARG A 76 -13.20 -3.20 -17.34
N PRO A 77 -13.92 -3.35 -16.22
CA PRO A 77 -13.42 -4.09 -15.07
C PRO A 77 -13.22 -5.58 -15.37
N ALA A 78 -12.56 -6.30 -14.48
CA ALA A 78 -12.48 -7.76 -14.53
C ALA A 78 -13.88 -8.39 -14.47
N GLY A 79 -13.99 -9.59 -15.03
CA GLY A 79 -15.27 -10.32 -15.09
C GLY A 79 -15.88 -10.52 -13.70
N PHE A 80 -17.21 -10.50 -13.63
CA PHE A 80 -17.97 -10.62 -12.37
C PHE A 80 -17.57 -11.87 -11.56
N VAL A 81 -17.44 -13.03 -12.23
CA VAL A 81 -17.05 -14.30 -11.59
C VAL A 81 -15.71 -14.19 -10.88
N LEU A 82 -14.71 -13.54 -11.49
CA LEU A 82 -13.39 -13.36 -10.87
C LEU A 82 -13.47 -12.44 -9.65
N ASN A 83 -14.22 -11.33 -9.74
CA ASN A 83 -14.44 -10.43 -8.60
C ASN A 83 -15.14 -11.14 -7.43
N VAL A 84 -16.14 -11.98 -7.70
CA VAL A 84 -16.84 -12.76 -6.67
C VAL A 84 -15.90 -13.80 -6.05
N ALA A 85 -15.16 -14.56 -6.86
CA ALA A 85 -14.20 -15.54 -6.36
C ALA A 85 -13.11 -14.88 -5.50
N TYR A 86 -12.58 -13.74 -5.94
CA TYR A 86 -11.58 -12.97 -5.19
C TYR A 86 -12.15 -12.44 -3.86
N SER A 87 -13.37 -11.89 -3.88
CA SER A 87 -14.08 -11.44 -2.67
C SER A 87 -14.33 -12.59 -1.70
N ALA A 88 -14.72 -13.77 -2.19
CA ALA A 88 -14.89 -14.96 -1.36
C ALA A 88 -13.59 -15.38 -0.67
N LEU A 89 -12.45 -15.38 -1.39
CA LEU A 89 -11.14 -15.64 -0.80
C LEU A 89 -10.76 -14.63 0.28
N LEU A 90 -11.07 -13.34 0.08
CA LEU A 90 -10.87 -12.32 1.11
C LEU A 90 -11.71 -12.62 2.37
N TRP A 91 -13.00 -12.91 2.21
CA TRP A 91 -13.87 -13.24 3.34
C TRP A 91 -13.39 -14.49 4.10
N ILE A 92 -12.97 -15.54 3.38
CA ILE A 92 -12.39 -16.74 4.00
C ILE A 92 -11.10 -16.37 4.74
N THR A 93 -10.24 -15.54 4.16
CA THR A 93 -9.02 -15.05 4.82
C THR A 93 -9.37 -14.37 6.14
N VAL A 94 -10.29 -13.40 6.13
CA VAL A 94 -10.69 -12.66 7.34
C VAL A 94 -11.28 -13.59 8.39
N ALA A 95 -12.22 -14.46 8.01
CA ALA A 95 -12.84 -15.42 8.92
C ALA A 95 -11.81 -16.40 9.53
N SER A 96 -10.85 -16.85 8.72
CA SER A 96 -9.79 -17.75 9.16
C SER A 96 -8.83 -17.07 10.13
N VAL A 97 -8.46 -15.82 9.88
CA VAL A 97 -7.60 -15.06 10.80
C VAL A 97 -8.32 -14.83 12.13
N LEU A 98 -9.59 -14.42 12.10
CA LEU A 98 -10.37 -14.17 13.31
C LEU A 98 -10.62 -15.45 14.14
N SER A 99 -10.68 -16.62 13.50
CA SER A 99 -10.78 -17.91 14.20
C SER A 99 -9.44 -18.50 14.64
N GLY A 100 -8.32 -17.83 14.33
CA GLY A 100 -6.96 -18.27 14.67
C GLY A 100 -6.35 -19.27 13.68
N ASN A 101 -7.01 -19.57 12.57
CA ASN A 101 -6.50 -20.45 11.53
C ASN A 101 -5.61 -19.69 10.51
N THR A 102 -4.38 -19.39 10.92
CA THR A 102 -3.41 -18.66 10.10
C THR A 102 -2.94 -19.44 8.87
N SER A 103 -2.90 -20.78 8.94
CA SER A 103 -2.53 -21.64 7.80
C SER A 103 -3.52 -21.52 6.65
N LEU A 104 -4.82 -21.55 6.96
CA LEU A 104 -5.86 -21.35 5.94
C LEU A 104 -5.81 -19.92 5.37
N ALA A 105 -5.55 -18.92 6.22
CA ALA A 105 -5.37 -17.53 5.79
C ALA A 105 -4.18 -17.36 4.83
N ALA A 106 -3.05 -18.04 5.10
CA ALA A 106 -1.88 -18.03 4.22
C ALA A 106 -2.18 -18.69 2.86
N LEU A 107 -2.92 -19.80 2.87
CA LEU A 107 -3.35 -20.48 1.63
C LEU A 107 -4.27 -19.59 0.79
N THR A 108 -5.32 -19.02 1.39
CA THR A 108 -6.24 -18.14 0.66
C THR A 108 -5.54 -16.87 0.16
N TYR A 109 -4.61 -16.33 0.93
CA TYR A 109 -3.73 -15.25 0.50
C TYR A 109 -2.92 -15.61 -0.75
N ALA A 110 -2.25 -16.77 -0.76
CA ALA A 110 -1.52 -17.24 -1.94
C ALA A 110 -2.44 -17.40 -3.16
N LEU A 111 -3.64 -17.97 -2.98
CA LEU A 111 -4.63 -18.13 -4.05
C LEU A 111 -5.11 -16.77 -4.60
N MET A 112 -5.28 -15.77 -3.74
CA MET A 112 -5.58 -14.40 -4.17
C MET A 112 -4.47 -13.84 -5.07
N LEU A 113 -3.20 -14.00 -4.68
CA LEU A 113 -2.08 -13.55 -5.50
C LEU A 113 -2.02 -14.30 -6.85
N VAL A 114 -2.28 -15.61 -6.87
CA VAL A 114 -2.35 -16.40 -8.12
C VAL A 114 -3.45 -15.89 -9.05
N ALA A 115 -4.63 -15.55 -8.49
CA ALA A 115 -5.72 -14.97 -9.27
C ALA A 115 -5.30 -13.63 -9.90
N LEU A 116 -4.63 -12.77 -9.13
CA LEU A 116 -4.11 -11.49 -9.62
C LEU A 116 -3.00 -11.65 -10.67
N ILE A 117 -2.09 -12.61 -10.52
CA ILE A 117 -1.05 -12.92 -11.51
C ILE A 117 -1.69 -13.37 -12.82
N SER A 118 -2.61 -14.34 -12.73
CA SER A 118 -3.30 -14.91 -13.88
C SER A 118 -4.05 -13.83 -14.67
N TYR A 119 -4.73 -12.93 -13.95
CA TYR A 119 -5.41 -11.79 -14.56
C TYR A 119 -4.42 -10.79 -15.17
N SER A 120 -3.37 -10.45 -14.43
CA SER A 120 -2.40 -9.43 -14.83
C SER A 120 -1.64 -9.81 -16.10
N ILE A 121 -1.21 -11.07 -16.20
CA ILE A 121 -0.54 -11.60 -17.40
C ILE A 121 -1.47 -11.53 -18.61
N ARG A 122 -2.74 -11.93 -18.45
CA ARG A 122 -3.71 -11.98 -19.56
C ARG A 122 -4.16 -10.60 -20.03
N THR A 123 -4.16 -9.62 -19.14
CA THR A 123 -4.70 -8.27 -19.40
C THR A 123 -3.60 -7.25 -19.67
N TYR A 124 -2.63 -7.09 -18.78
CA TYR A 124 -1.67 -5.98 -18.82
C TYR A 124 -0.45 -6.23 -19.69
N LEU A 125 -0.13 -7.49 -20.01
CA LEU A 125 0.94 -7.81 -20.96
C LEU A 125 0.47 -7.81 -22.42
N LYS A 126 -0.80 -7.48 -22.66
CA LYS A 126 -1.34 -7.21 -24.00
C LYS A 126 -1.43 -5.70 -24.22
N PRO A 127 -1.39 -5.23 -25.48
CA PRO A 127 -1.66 -3.83 -25.79
C PRO A 127 -2.99 -3.37 -25.16
N SER A 128 -3.00 -2.16 -24.61
CA SER A 128 -4.21 -1.54 -24.06
C SER A 128 -5.28 -1.34 -25.14
N ARG A 129 -6.50 -1.05 -24.71
CA ARG A 129 -7.62 -0.73 -25.60
C ARG A 129 -7.35 0.44 -26.54
N ILE A 130 -6.52 1.40 -26.12
CA ILE A 130 -6.12 2.57 -26.93
C ILE A 130 -4.78 2.36 -27.66
N GLY A 131 -4.27 1.12 -27.71
CA GLY A 131 -3.09 0.76 -28.50
C GLY A 131 -1.75 0.99 -27.81
N LEU A 132 -1.72 1.45 -26.54
CA LEU A 132 -0.48 1.53 -25.77
C LEU A 132 0.12 0.13 -25.57
N ARG A 133 1.41 -0.01 -25.90
CA ARG A 133 2.15 -1.25 -25.66
C ARG A 133 2.50 -1.38 -24.17
N PRO A 134 2.59 -2.62 -23.64
CA PRO A 134 3.09 -2.83 -22.29
C PRO A 134 4.47 -2.20 -22.11
N SER A 135 4.64 -1.53 -20.98
CA SER A 135 5.90 -0.92 -20.55
C SER A 135 6.40 -1.57 -19.26
N ALA A 136 7.50 -1.09 -18.69
CA ALA A 136 8.11 -1.67 -17.48
C ALA A 136 7.10 -1.95 -16.36
N TYR A 137 6.16 -1.04 -16.10
CA TYR A 137 5.16 -1.23 -15.04
C TYR A 137 4.28 -2.47 -15.25
N ASN A 138 3.91 -2.77 -16.50
CA ASN A 138 3.04 -3.90 -16.83
C ASN A 138 3.72 -5.23 -16.50
N TYR A 139 5.05 -5.29 -16.59
CA TYR A 139 5.85 -6.45 -16.22
C TYR A 139 6.15 -6.50 -14.72
N LEU A 140 6.36 -5.34 -14.09
CA LEU A 140 6.62 -5.25 -12.66
C LEU A 140 5.43 -5.72 -11.82
N LEU A 141 4.18 -5.51 -12.28
CA LEU A 141 2.99 -5.94 -11.54
C LEU A 141 2.91 -7.47 -11.33
N PRO A 142 2.90 -8.33 -12.38
CA PRO A 142 2.93 -9.77 -12.19
C PRO A 142 4.23 -10.25 -11.53
N ALA A 143 5.37 -9.58 -11.77
CA ALA A 143 6.64 -9.91 -11.09
C ALA A 143 6.56 -9.67 -9.57
N SER A 144 5.96 -8.56 -9.13
CA SER A 144 5.74 -8.22 -7.72
C SER A 144 4.88 -9.28 -7.03
N LEU A 145 3.77 -9.66 -7.67
CA LEU A 145 2.87 -10.68 -7.15
C LEU A 145 3.55 -12.07 -7.07
N ALA A 146 4.27 -12.47 -8.12
CA ALA A 146 4.96 -13.77 -8.16
C ALA A 146 6.10 -13.85 -7.14
N SER A 147 6.93 -12.79 -7.05
CA SER A 147 8.00 -12.71 -6.05
C SER A 147 7.45 -12.64 -4.62
N SER A 148 6.26 -12.09 -4.41
CA SER A 148 5.59 -12.10 -3.10
C SER A 148 5.19 -13.50 -2.66
N ILE A 149 4.63 -14.32 -3.58
CA ILE A 149 4.36 -15.73 -3.32
C ILE A 149 5.67 -16.46 -3.03
N GLY A 150 6.68 -16.26 -3.88
CA GLY A 150 7.98 -16.91 -3.75
C GLY A 150 8.66 -16.62 -2.42
N LEU A 151 8.67 -15.36 -1.99
CA LEU A 151 9.28 -14.94 -0.73
C LEU A 151 8.50 -15.46 0.49
N ALA A 152 7.16 -15.38 0.47
CA ALA A 152 6.34 -15.93 1.55
C ALA A 152 6.47 -17.45 1.67
N ALA A 153 6.50 -18.17 0.54
CA ALA A 153 6.74 -19.62 0.53
C ALA A 153 8.14 -19.98 1.01
N ALA A 154 9.17 -19.23 0.60
CA ALA A 154 10.53 -19.42 1.08
C ALA A 154 10.65 -19.17 2.59
N ALA A 155 10.00 -18.12 3.12
CA ALA A 155 9.96 -17.86 4.55
C ALA A 155 9.33 -19.04 5.32
N LEU A 156 8.20 -19.56 4.85
CA LEU A 156 7.54 -20.72 5.46
C LEU A 156 8.39 -22.00 5.39
N ALA A 157 9.06 -22.25 4.26
CA ALA A 157 9.83 -23.48 4.03
C ALA A 157 11.21 -23.47 4.70
N LEU A 158 11.85 -22.30 4.79
CA LEU A 158 13.24 -22.15 5.24
C LEU A 158 13.35 -21.52 6.64
N GLY A 159 12.23 -21.24 7.31
CA GLY A 159 12.21 -20.66 8.65
C GLY A 159 12.51 -19.16 8.70
N GLY A 160 12.10 -18.41 7.68
CA GLY A 160 12.18 -16.95 7.65
C GLY A 160 10.99 -16.25 8.31
N ASP A 161 11.11 -14.95 8.52
CA ASP A 161 10.03 -14.13 9.05
C ASP A 161 8.92 -13.92 8.00
N VAL A 162 7.81 -14.62 8.21
CA VAL A 162 6.65 -14.58 7.32
C VAL A 162 6.00 -13.20 7.27
N ALA A 163 6.03 -12.45 8.38
CA ALA A 163 5.44 -11.12 8.42
C ALA A 163 6.22 -10.13 7.54
N VAL A 164 7.54 -10.13 7.64
CA VAL A 164 8.41 -9.35 6.75
C VAL A 164 8.24 -9.80 5.30
N ALA A 165 8.22 -11.12 5.06
CA ALA A 165 8.05 -11.68 3.71
C ALA A 165 6.73 -11.24 3.06
N MET A 166 5.64 -11.21 3.82
CA MET A 166 4.34 -10.78 3.33
C MET A 166 4.24 -9.24 3.20
N LEU A 167 4.96 -8.45 4.01
CA LEU A 167 5.03 -6.99 3.85
C LEU A 167 5.63 -6.57 2.49
N TYR A 168 6.46 -7.40 1.88
CA TYR A 168 6.99 -7.16 0.54
C TYR A 168 5.88 -7.01 -0.52
N PHE A 169 4.74 -7.72 -0.38
CA PHE A 169 3.63 -7.65 -1.33
C PHE A 169 3.10 -6.24 -1.56
N PRO A 170 2.58 -5.53 -0.54
CA PRO A 170 2.05 -4.20 -0.79
C PRO A 170 3.15 -3.20 -1.18
N ILE A 171 4.37 -3.33 -0.67
CA ILE A 171 5.48 -2.43 -1.03
C ILE A 171 5.85 -2.56 -2.51
N SER A 172 6.05 -3.80 -2.99
CA SER A 172 6.45 -4.07 -4.37
C SER A 172 5.35 -3.74 -5.37
N VAL A 173 4.09 -4.05 -5.05
CA VAL A 173 2.96 -3.73 -5.94
C VAL A 173 2.70 -2.22 -6.00
N ILE A 174 2.75 -1.51 -4.87
CA ILE A 174 2.63 -0.04 -4.87
C ILE A 174 3.77 0.58 -5.68
N PHE A 175 5.00 0.08 -5.54
CA PHE A 175 6.11 0.51 -6.39
C PHE A 175 5.82 0.28 -7.89
N ALA A 176 5.31 -0.90 -8.26
CA ALA A 176 4.95 -1.21 -9.64
C ALA A 176 3.88 -0.25 -10.19
N VAL A 177 2.80 -0.01 -9.44
CA VAL A 177 1.73 0.94 -9.81
C VAL A 177 2.29 2.37 -9.92
N MET A 178 3.16 2.77 -8.99
CA MET A 178 3.79 4.10 -8.98
C MET A 178 4.68 4.38 -10.18
N SER A 179 5.37 3.37 -10.70
CA SER A 179 6.17 3.54 -11.91
C SER A 179 5.34 3.99 -13.13
N ARG A 180 4.02 3.76 -13.11
CA ARG A 180 3.05 4.25 -14.11
C ARG A 180 2.47 5.61 -13.73
N ASP A 181 2.04 5.76 -12.48
CA ASP A 181 1.20 6.90 -12.07
C ASP A 181 1.99 8.16 -11.76
N LEU A 182 3.23 8.03 -11.28
CA LEU A 182 4.07 9.20 -10.99
C LEU A 182 4.33 10.05 -12.23
N PRO A 183 4.57 9.49 -13.43
CA PRO A 183 4.57 10.26 -14.67
C PRO A 183 3.29 11.06 -14.94
N LEU A 184 2.11 10.50 -14.64
CA LEU A 184 0.82 11.18 -14.83
C LEU A 184 0.64 12.33 -13.84
N VAL A 185 1.07 12.12 -12.60
CA VAL A 185 1.06 13.12 -11.53
C VAL A 185 2.05 14.25 -11.82
N THR A 186 3.28 13.89 -12.19
CA THR A 186 4.38 14.84 -12.37
C THR A 186 4.34 15.55 -13.73
N GLY A 187 3.76 14.89 -14.73
CA GLY A 187 3.86 15.29 -16.13
C GLY A 187 5.29 15.16 -16.68
N THR A 188 6.16 14.41 -15.99
CA THR A 188 7.52 14.13 -16.44
C THR A 188 7.59 12.73 -17.02
N ARG A 189 8.44 12.53 -18.03
CA ARG A 189 8.70 11.18 -18.50
C ARG A 189 9.33 10.36 -17.37
N PRO A 190 8.95 9.09 -17.17
CA PRO A 190 9.65 8.23 -16.22
C PRO A 190 11.12 8.08 -16.62
N GLY A 191 11.97 7.69 -15.67
CA GLY A 191 13.30 7.19 -15.95
C GLY A 191 13.27 5.95 -16.87
N GLY A 192 14.44 5.54 -17.36
CA GLY A 192 14.55 4.35 -18.19
C GLY A 192 14.05 3.09 -17.46
N TRP A 193 13.62 2.09 -18.24
CA TRP A 193 13.15 0.79 -17.73
C TRP A 193 14.17 0.15 -16.78
N ALA A 194 15.47 0.33 -17.06
CA ALA A 194 16.56 -0.21 -16.26
C ALA A 194 16.58 0.32 -14.82
N LEU A 195 16.26 1.60 -14.60
CA LEU A 195 16.22 2.17 -13.24
C LEU A 195 15.03 1.63 -12.43
N ASN A 196 13.87 1.46 -13.07
CA ASN A 196 12.72 0.83 -12.42
C ASN A 196 12.98 -0.65 -12.09
N ALA A 197 13.63 -1.38 -13.01
CA ALA A 197 14.03 -2.76 -12.79
C ALA A 197 15.08 -2.89 -11.67
N LEU A 198 16.06 -1.97 -11.62
CA LEU A 198 17.05 -1.92 -10.56
C LEU A 198 16.40 -1.64 -9.20
N ALA A 199 15.55 -0.62 -9.10
CA ALA A 199 14.83 -0.31 -7.87
C ALA A 199 13.99 -1.50 -7.40
N PHE A 200 13.26 -2.16 -8.30
CA PHE A 200 12.51 -3.37 -7.99
C PHE A 200 13.43 -4.48 -7.45
N ALA A 201 14.51 -4.80 -8.16
CA ALA A 201 15.45 -5.84 -7.76
C ALA A 201 16.08 -5.55 -6.37
N LEU A 202 16.40 -4.29 -6.09
CA LEU A 202 16.92 -3.87 -4.79
C LEU A 202 15.87 -4.01 -3.68
N ILE A 203 14.60 -3.67 -3.92
CA ILE A 203 13.49 -3.91 -2.96
C ILE A 203 13.33 -5.41 -2.72
N THR A 204 13.28 -6.23 -3.78
CA THR A 204 13.17 -7.69 -3.65
C THR A 204 14.34 -8.26 -2.85
N ALA A 205 15.56 -7.87 -3.17
CA ALA A 205 16.75 -8.32 -2.43
C ALA A 205 16.70 -7.87 -0.97
N ALA A 206 16.32 -6.62 -0.71
CA ALA A 206 16.23 -6.10 0.65
C ALA A 206 15.25 -6.91 1.51
N PHE A 207 14.05 -7.16 1.00
CA PHE A 207 13.06 -7.97 1.72
C PHE A 207 13.49 -9.43 1.87
N SER A 208 14.15 -10.02 0.88
CA SER A 208 14.75 -11.35 1.02
C SER A 208 15.76 -11.41 2.17
N PHE A 209 16.71 -10.47 2.22
CA PHE A 209 17.69 -10.41 3.32
C PHE A 209 17.01 -10.16 4.67
N TRP A 210 16.03 -9.27 4.73
CA TRP A 210 15.33 -8.98 5.98
C TRP A 210 14.52 -10.17 6.50
N THR A 211 13.81 -10.87 5.61
CA THR A 211 13.06 -12.09 5.93
C THR A 211 13.94 -13.15 6.58
N PHE A 212 15.22 -13.23 6.19
CA PHE A 212 16.17 -14.21 6.74
C PHE A 212 17.15 -13.59 7.76
N GLY A 213 16.78 -12.47 8.39
CA GLY A 213 17.49 -11.91 9.55
C GLY A 213 18.78 -11.15 9.22
N VAL A 214 19.05 -10.84 7.96
CA VAL A 214 20.22 -10.05 7.54
C VAL A 214 19.83 -8.58 7.40
N GLU A 215 19.52 -7.96 8.54
CA GLU A 215 18.86 -6.65 8.62
C GLU A 215 19.72 -5.50 8.08
N ALA A 216 21.03 -5.50 8.35
CA ALA A 216 21.93 -4.47 7.85
C ALA A 216 22.03 -4.45 6.32
N ALA A 217 22.13 -5.61 5.68
CA ALA A 217 22.13 -5.71 4.22
C ALA A 217 20.79 -5.24 3.64
N ALA A 218 19.68 -5.64 4.27
CA ALA A 218 18.35 -5.16 3.90
C ALA A 218 18.23 -3.64 3.99
N GLY A 219 18.72 -3.03 5.06
CA GLY A 219 18.70 -1.58 5.25
C GLY A 219 19.49 -0.83 4.18
N PHE A 220 20.71 -1.29 3.86
CA PHE A 220 21.50 -0.73 2.76
C PHE A 220 20.78 -0.82 1.41
N LEU A 221 20.21 -1.99 1.11
CA LEU A 221 19.49 -2.23 -0.14
C LEU A 221 18.19 -1.41 -0.22
N LEU A 222 17.49 -1.19 0.89
CA LEU A 222 16.32 -0.30 0.93
C LEU A 222 16.73 1.16 0.62
N ILE A 223 17.81 1.66 1.22
CA ILE A 223 18.32 3.01 0.91
C ILE A 223 18.73 3.12 -0.56
N ALA A 224 19.45 2.12 -1.09
CA ALA A 224 19.82 2.08 -2.50
C ALA A 224 18.58 2.05 -3.41
N SER A 225 17.56 1.28 -3.04
CA SER A 225 16.29 1.21 -3.78
C SER A 225 15.52 2.52 -3.73
N TRP A 226 15.54 3.24 -2.61
CA TRP A 226 14.97 4.57 -2.48
C TRP A 226 15.62 5.55 -3.49
N VAL A 227 16.95 5.59 -3.55
CA VAL A 227 17.68 6.44 -4.51
C VAL A 227 17.29 6.07 -5.94
N ALA A 228 17.34 4.78 -6.29
CA ALA A 228 16.99 4.31 -7.62
C ALA A 228 15.53 4.63 -8.00
N ALA A 229 14.59 4.41 -7.07
CA ALA A 229 13.17 4.68 -7.26
C ALA A 229 12.89 6.19 -7.42
N LEU A 230 13.54 7.03 -6.62
CA LEU A 230 13.41 8.48 -6.71
C LEU A 230 13.94 8.99 -8.05
N MET A 231 15.10 8.51 -8.50
CA MET A 231 15.65 8.83 -9.82
C MET A 231 14.73 8.34 -10.96
N ALA A 232 14.13 7.15 -10.82
CA ALA A 232 13.22 6.59 -11.80
C ALA A 232 11.88 7.36 -11.88
N SER A 233 11.41 7.91 -10.77
CA SER A 233 10.09 8.57 -10.66
C SER A 233 9.95 9.87 -11.46
N GLY A 234 11.08 10.54 -11.74
CA GLY A 234 11.09 11.89 -12.32
C GLY A 234 10.71 13.02 -11.35
N LEU A 235 10.42 12.73 -10.08
CA LEU A 235 10.05 13.73 -9.07
C LEU A 235 11.10 14.83 -8.88
N MET A 236 12.38 14.49 -8.98
CA MET A 236 13.48 15.44 -8.82
C MET A 236 13.57 16.45 -9.98
N ARG A 237 12.93 16.18 -11.13
CA ARG A 237 13.10 16.98 -12.35
C ARG A 237 12.16 18.17 -12.43
N VAL A 238 10.97 18.11 -11.83
CA VAL A 238 9.99 19.18 -11.90
C VAL A 238 9.13 19.22 -10.64
N ALA A 239 9.12 20.35 -9.94
CA ALA A 239 8.11 20.68 -8.94
C ALA A 239 7.09 21.63 -9.56
N LYS A 240 5.88 21.15 -9.85
CA LYS A 240 4.79 22.02 -10.33
C LYS A 240 4.14 22.73 -9.14
N LYS A 241 4.00 24.06 -9.23
CA LYS A 241 3.27 24.86 -8.22
C LYS A 241 1.81 24.41 -8.09
N GLN A 242 1.19 24.04 -9.21
CA GLN A 242 -0.10 23.36 -9.23
C GLN A 242 0.12 21.90 -8.80
N ARG A 243 -0.45 21.48 -7.65
CA ARG A 243 -0.29 20.16 -6.99
C ARG A 243 0.85 20.03 -5.97
N LEU A 244 1.47 21.13 -5.54
CA LEU A 244 2.57 21.12 -4.55
C LEU A 244 2.31 20.19 -3.34
N PHE A 245 1.08 20.19 -2.82
CA PHE A 245 0.72 19.38 -1.65
C PHE A 245 0.83 17.86 -1.90
N SER A 246 0.39 17.37 -3.07
CA SER A 246 0.59 15.96 -3.44
C SER A 246 2.07 15.62 -3.66
N TYR A 247 2.84 16.54 -4.25
CA TYR A 247 4.29 16.35 -4.38
C TYR A 247 4.97 16.20 -3.02
N VAL A 248 4.61 17.02 -2.03
CA VAL A 248 5.15 16.92 -0.67
C VAL A 248 4.86 15.54 -0.08
N LYS A 249 3.63 15.05 -0.18
CA LYS A 249 3.26 13.70 0.30
C LYS A 249 4.11 12.61 -0.34
N ILE A 250 4.30 12.67 -1.66
CA ILE A 250 5.10 11.66 -2.38
C ILE A 250 6.57 11.72 -1.96
N HIS A 251 7.15 12.92 -1.77
CA HIS A 251 8.52 13.04 -1.25
C HIS A 251 8.63 12.48 0.17
N VAL A 252 7.66 12.79 1.04
CA VAL A 252 7.60 12.26 2.41
C VAL A 252 7.47 10.74 2.41
N ALA A 253 6.73 10.15 1.47
CA ALA A 253 6.68 8.70 1.30
C ALA A 253 8.06 8.10 1.03
N TYR A 254 8.81 8.67 0.08
CA TYR A 254 10.17 8.23 -0.23
C TYR A 254 11.14 8.45 0.95
N LEU A 255 10.96 9.51 1.74
CA LEU A 255 11.72 9.70 2.98
C LEU A 255 11.41 8.61 4.01
N TRP A 256 10.17 8.15 4.12
CA TRP A 256 9.81 7.01 4.97
C TRP A 256 10.40 5.68 4.47
N LEU A 257 10.50 5.47 3.16
CA LEU A 257 11.21 4.33 2.58
C LEU A 257 12.69 4.34 2.99
N ALA A 258 13.34 5.50 2.87
CA ALA A 258 14.73 5.69 3.30
C ALA A 258 14.88 5.50 4.81
N ALA A 259 13.96 6.06 5.61
CA ALA A 259 13.95 5.93 7.06
C ALA A 259 13.82 4.47 7.50
N GLY A 260 12.96 3.68 6.85
CA GLY A 260 12.88 2.23 7.09
C GLY A 260 14.23 1.54 6.88
N GLY A 261 14.94 1.87 5.79
CA GLY A 261 16.28 1.34 5.53
C GLY A 261 17.33 1.78 6.57
N ILE A 262 17.30 3.06 6.98
CA ILE A 262 18.21 3.60 8.01
C ILE A 262 17.97 2.90 9.36
N LEU A 263 16.71 2.68 9.73
CA LEU A 263 16.36 2.01 10.98
C LEU A 263 16.86 0.57 11.02
N LEU A 264 16.78 -0.16 9.90
CA LEU A 264 17.35 -1.50 9.79
C LEU A 264 18.89 -1.53 9.81
N LEU A 265 19.56 -0.41 9.51
CA LEU A 265 21.02 -0.32 9.66
C LEU A 265 21.43 0.05 11.09
N ALA A 266 20.71 0.98 11.71
CA ALA A 266 21.12 1.59 12.98
C ALA A 266 20.63 0.82 14.21
N SER A 267 19.38 0.34 14.17
CA SER A 267 18.69 -0.25 15.32
C SER A 267 17.68 -1.30 14.86
N PRO A 268 18.10 -2.50 14.46
CA PRO A 268 17.21 -3.36 13.71
C PRO A 268 16.28 -4.22 14.58
N GLY A 269 16.51 -4.28 15.90
CA GLY A 269 15.72 -5.09 16.85
C GLY A 269 14.64 -4.34 17.66
N GLY A 270 13.80 -5.12 18.35
CA GLY A 270 12.85 -4.61 19.35
C GLY A 270 11.82 -3.60 18.80
N LEU A 271 11.57 -2.53 19.54
CA LEU A 271 10.64 -1.47 19.13
C LEU A 271 11.08 -0.75 17.85
N TRP A 272 12.38 -0.67 17.57
CA TRP A 272 12.87 -0.04 16.35
C TRP A 272 12.56 -0.86 15.10
N ARG A 273 12.48 -2.18 15.23
CA ARG A 273 11.96 -3.07 14.18
C ARG A 273 10.50 -2.76 13.87
N ASP A 274 9.68 -2.57 14.89
CA ASP A 274 8.29 -2.15 14.74
C ASP A 274 8.18 -0.78 14.04
N VAL A 275 9.01 0.18 14.42
CA VAL A 275 9.08 1.49 13.75
C VAL A 275 9.48 1.33 12.28
N ALA A 276 10.45 0.49 11.95
CA ALA A 276 10.87 0.23 10.58
C ALA A 276 9.74 -0.39 9.74
N ILE A 277 9.02 -1.38 10.29
CA ILE A 277 7.84 -1.99 9.65
C ILE A 277 6.77 -0.92 9.37
N HIS A 278 6.47 -0.05 10.34
CA HIS A 278 5.44 0.98 10.19
C HIS A 278 5.89 2.16 9.31
N ALA A 279 7.18 2.49 9.28
CA ALA A 279 7.74 3.42 8.32
C ALA A 279 7.47 2.96 6.88
N LEU A 280 7.64 1.66 6.61
CA LEU A 280 7.39 1.11 5.28
C LEU A 280 5.88 0.90 5.01
N SER A 281 5.16 0.25 5.92
CA SER A 281 3.77 -0.14 5.71
C SER A 281 2.80 1.04 5.76
N LEU A 282 3.07 2.05 6.59
CA LEU A 282 2.23 3.22 6.77
C LEU A 282 2.88 4.48 6.20
N GLY A 283 4.13 4.74 6.58
CA GLY A 283 4.85 5.93 6.14
C GLY A 283 5.03 5.99 4.63
N PHE A 284 5.56 4.93 4.00
CA PHE A 284 5.73 4.90 2.55
C PHE A 284 4.39 4.68 1.82
N ILE A 285 3.68 3.58 2.10
CA ILE A 285 2.48 3.23 1.31
C ILE A 285 1.39 4.30 1.41
N PHE A 286 0.98 4.71 2.61
CA PHE A 286 -0.16 5.63 2.71
C PHE A 286 0.17 7.05 2.27
N ASN A 287 1.41 7.53 2.44
CA ASN A 287 1.77 8.84 1.86
C ASN A 287 1.80 8.79 0.31
N ILE A 288 2.15 7.66 -0.30
CA ILE A 288 1.97 7.45 -1.75
C ILE A 288 0.50 7.53 -2.12
N VAL A 289 -0.35 6.73 -1.49
CA VAL A 289 -1.81 6.67 -1.73
C VAL A 289 -2.44 8.06 -1.53
N PHE A 290 -2.10 8.77 -0.45
CA PHE A 290 -2.60 10.12 -0.17
C PHE A 290 -2.11 11.17 -1.17
N GLY A 291 -0.96 10.94 -1.79
CA GLY A 291 -0.34 11.86 -2.76
C GLY A 291 -0.91 11.67 -4.16
N VAL A 292 -1.00 10.43 -4.62
CA VAL A 292 -1.36 10.08 -5.99
C VAL A 292 -2.88 9.99 -6.18
N ASP A 293 -3.61 9.27 -5.32
CA ASP A 293 -5.03 8.99 -5.55
C ASP A 293 -5.88 10.26 -5.58
N VAL A 294 -5.47 11.29 -4.83
CA VAL A 294 -6.15 12.60 -4.87
C VAL A 294 -6.09 13.20 -6.27
N ILE A 295 -4.93 13.11 -6.93
CA ILE A 295 -4.70 13.63 -8.28
C ILE A 295 -5.43 12.79 -9.31
N LEU A 296 -5.32 11.46 -9.22
CA LEU A 296 -6.01 10.57 -10.15
C LEU A 296 -7.52 10.75 -10.05
N LEU A 297 -8.06 10.90 -8.83
CA LEU A 297 -9.48 11.18 -8.63
C LEU A 297 -9.89 12.55 -9.20
N ASP A 298 -9.08 13.60 -9.02
CA ASP A 298 -9.37 14.90 -9.65
C ASP A 298 -9.35 14.82 -11.19
N MET A 299 -8.43 14.03 -11.75
CA MET A 299 -8.37 13.77 -13.20
C MET A 299 -9.60 13.01 -13.69
N LEU A 300 -10.02 11.97 -12.98
CA LEU A 300 -11.25 11.21 -13.28
C LEU A 300 -12.50 12.10 -13.16
N MET A 301 -12.61 12.92 -12.11
CA MET A 301 -13.71 13.86 -11.92
C MET A 301 -13.81 14.88 -13.07
N SER A 302 -12.67 15.34 -13.61
CA SER A 302 -12.65 16.28 -14.74
C SER A 302 -13.13 15.67 -16.07
N GLN A 303 -13.11 14.34 -16.18
CA GLN A 303 -13.53 13.58 -17.37
C GLN A 303 -14.96 13.03 -17.25
N ALA A 304 -15.62 13.16 -16.09
CA ALA A 304 -16.97 12.67 -15.89
C ALA A 304 -18.00 13.41 -16.79
N PRO A 305 -19.02 12.71 -17.33
CA PRO A 305 -20.00 13.26 -18.26
C PRO A 305 -20.85 14.40 -17.65
N ARG A 306 -21.07 14.39 -16.33
CA ARG A 306 -21.42 15.60 -15.59
C ARG A 306 -20.11 16.38 -15.43
N ARG A 307 -19.94 17.46 -16.21
CA ARG A 307 -18.85 18.44 -16.03
C ARG A 307 -18.92 19.01 -14.61
N VAL A 308 -18.38 18.28 -13.64
CA VAL A 308 -18.01 18.84 -12.35
C VAL A 308 -16.79 19.69 -12.68
N VAL A 309 -17.00 21.00 -12.80
CA VAL A 309 -15.89 21.95 -12.91
C VAL A 309 -15.14 21.88 -11.57
N VAL A 310 -14.18 20.95 -11.49
CA VAL A 310 -13.21 20.94 -10.41
C VAL A 310 -12.32 22.15 -10.67
N LYS A 311 -12.69 23.31 -10.12
CA LYS A 311 -11.78 24.45 -10.05
C LYS A 311 -10.47 23.93 -9.47
N ALA A 312 -9.36 24.08 -10.20
CA ALA A 312 -8.04 23.77 -9.69
C ALA A 312 -7.92 24.46 -8.33
N ARG A 313 -7.85 23.67 -7.25
CA ARG A 313 -7.91 24.21 -5.89
C ARG A 313 -6.73 25.15 -5.69
N GLY A 314 -7.01 26.45 -5.66
CA GLY A 314 -6.14 27.42 -5.01
C GLY A 314 -6.31 27.25 -3.51
N GLY A 315 -5.34 26.62 -2.84
CA GLY A 315 -5.31 26.43 -1.40
C GLY A 315 -5.00 25.01 -0.96
N VAL A 316 -4.57 24.87 0.30
CA VAL A 316 -4.27 23.57 0.90
C VAL A 316 -5.59 22.89 1.31
N PRO A 317 -5.89 21.68 0.81
CA PRO A 317 -7.11 20.97 1.17
C PRO A 317 -7.09 20.55 2.64
N LEU A 318 -7.87 21.22 3.49
CA LEU A 318 -7.85 21.07 4.95
C LEU A 318 -7.99 19.62 5.43
N VAL A 319 -8.93 18.85 4.86
CA VAL A 319 -9.13 17.44 5.24
C VAL A 319 -7.89 16.61 4.91
N GLU A 320 -7.32 16.80 3.73
CA GLU A 320 -6.14 16.04 3.33
C GLU A 320 -4.87 16.49 4.07
N LEU A 321 -4.79 17.76 4.47
CA LEU A 321 -3.76 18.28 5.36
C LEU A 321 -3.88 17.65 6.75
N ALA A 322 -5.10 17.61 7.30
CA ALA A 322 -5.36 17.00 8.59
C ALA A 322 -4.98 15.50 8.57
N THR A 323 -5.42 14.73 7.57
CA THR A 323 -5.06 13.30 7.48
C THR A 323 -3.56 13.10 7.27
N PHE A 324 -2.90 13.94 6.48
CA PHE A 324 -1.45 13.89 6.30
C PHE A 324 -0.69 14.18 7.60
N ILE A 325 -1.08 15.23 8.34
CA ILE A 325 -0.46 15.59 9.63
C ILE A 325 -0.69 14.47 10.64
N LEU A 326 -1.93 13.98 10.79
CA LEU A 326 -2.27 12.92 11.74
C LEU A 326 -1.49 11.63 11.48
N LEU A 327 -1.38 11.21 10.22
CA LEU A 327 -0.59 10.02 9.83
C LEU A 327 0.87 10.17 10.25
N ASN A 328 1.52 11.26 9.84
CA ASN A 328 2.94 11.44 10.07
C ASN A 328 3.26 11.74 11.55
N ALA A 329 2.39 12.48 12.25
CA ALA A 329 2.51 12.68 13.69
C ALA A 329 2.36 11.36 14.47
N GLY A 330 1.43 10.49 14.05
CA GLY A 330 1.27 9.16 14.65
C GLY A 330 2.51 8.28 14.49
N LEU A 331 3.16 8.31 13.31
CA LEU A 331 4.40 7.60 13.04
C LEU A 331 5.60 8.17 13.82
N LEU A 332 5.71 9.50 13.88
CA LEU A 332 6.73 10.17 14.68
C LEU A 332 6.56 9.88 16.18
N ALA A 333 5.32 9.87 16.69
CA ALA A 333 5.03 9.47 18.06
C ALA A 333 5.45 8.03 18.33
N ARG A 334 5.27 7.12 17.37
CA ARG A 334 5.75 5.72 17.47
C ARG A 334 7.28 5.66 17.59
N ALA A 335 7.98 6.37 16.70
CA ALA A 335 9.44 6.42 16.71
C ALA A 335 9.98 7.06 18.01
N ALA A 336 9.34 8.14 18.47
CA ALA A 336 9.70 8.79 19.71
C ALA A 336 9.44 7.88 20.92
N TYR A 337 8.33 7.10 20.93
CA TYR A 337 8.10 6.08 21.95
C TYR A 337 9.20 5.02 21.98
N ALA A 338 9.67 4.54 20.82
CA ALA A 338 10.77 3.58 20.78
C ALA A 338 12.08 4.11 21.41
N GLY A 339 12.31 5.42 21.35
CA GLY A 339 13.49 6.07 21.94
C GLY A 339 13.33 6.48 23.41
N THR A 340 12.13 6.85 23.86
CA THR A 340 11.91 7.43 25.19
C THR A 340 11.13 6.54 26.15
N LEU A 341 10.40 5.55 25.62
CA LEU A 341 9.43 4.72 26.34
C LEU A 341 8.31 5.53 27.02
N GLU A 342 8.06 6.76 26.56
CA GLU A 342 7.05 7.63 27.14
C GLU A 342 5.63 7.16 26.78
N ARG A 343 4.86 6.75 27.80
CA ARG A 343 3.59 6.03 27.64
C ARG A 343 2.55 6.81 26.83
N LEU A 344 2.53 8.14 26.98
CA LEU A 344 1.60 8.99 26.23
C LEU A 344 1.81 8.86 24.71
N LEU A 345 3.05 8.72 24.26
CA LEU A 345 3.39 8.57 22.84
C LEU A 345 2.83 7.27 22.26
N ALA A 346 2.93 6.18 23.03
CA ALA A 346 2.33 4.89 22.65
C ALA A 346 0.80 4.97 22.60
N LEU A 347 0.17 5.66 23.55
CA LEU A 347 -1.29 5.82 23.60
C LEU A 347 -1.85 6.62 22.42
N VAL A 348 -1.13 7.64 21.93
CA VAL A 348 -1.61 8.50 20.84
C VAL A 348 -1.21 8.02 19.45
N SER A 349 -0.08 7.34 19.30
CA SER A 349 0.45 6.93 17.98
C SER A 349 -0.55 6.13 17.14
N GLY A 350 -1.12 5.06 17.72
CA GLY A 350 -2.10 4.22 17.05
C GLY A 350 -3.37 4.97 16.65
N PRO A 351 -4.06 5.64 17.58
CA PRO A 351 -5.27 6.42 17.28
C PRO A 351 -5.06 7.51 16.23
N LEU A 352 -3.97 8.29 16.30
CA LEU A 352 -3.69 9.32 15.29
C LEU A 352 -3.60 8.73 13.89
N THR A 353 -2.89 7.61 13.76
CA THR A 353 -2.70 6.91 12.49
C THR A 353 -4.01 6.29 11.99
N GLY A 354 -4.77 5.64 12.87
CA GLY A 354 -6.06 5.02 12.53
C GLY A 354 -7.09 6.06 12.07
N ILE A 355 -7.21 7.19 12.78
CA ILE A 355 -8.09 8.29 12.40
C ILE A 355 -7.70 8.85 11.03
N ALA A 356 -6.40 9.06 10.78
CA ALA A 356 -5.91 9.56 9.50
C ALA A 356 -6.35 8.67 8.32
N ILE A 357 -6.18 7.35 8.45
CA ILE A 357 -6.51 6.38 7.41
C ILE A 357 -8.02 6.33 7.18
N VAL A 358 -8.82 6.20 8.24
CA VAL A 358 -10.28 6.12 8.13
C VAL A 358 -10.86 7.41 7.55
N ALA A 359 -10.42 8.57 8.04
CA ALA A 359 -10.88 9.87 7.54
C ALA A 359 -10.52 10.07 6.05
N PHE A 360 -9.33 9.62 5.63
CA PHE A 360 -8.95 9.66 4.22
C PHE A 360 -9.87 8.78 3.36
N LEU A 361 -10.11 7.53 3.76
CA LEU A 361 -10.96 6.61 3.01
C LEU A 361 -12.41 7.11 2.92
N LEU A 362 -12.96 7.64 4.02
CA LEU A 362 -14.29 8.24 4.03
C LEU A 362 -14.37 9.46 3.09
N ASN A 363 -13.36 10.35 3.14
CA ASN A 363 -13.30 11.50 2.25
C ASN A 363 -13.22 11.08 0.76
N MET A 364 -12.45 10.04 0.45
CA MET A 364 -12.37 9.48 -0.91
C MET A 364 -13.73 8.90 -1.35
N GLN A 365 -14.40 8.13 -0.50
CA GLN A 365 -15.74 7.61 -0.80
C GLN A 365 -16.77 8.72 -1.00
N MET A 366 -16.75 9.76 -0.17
CA MET A 366 -17.64 10.91 -0.32
C MET A 366 -17.42 11.64 -1.64
N ARG A 367 -16.16 11.77 -2.10
CA ARG A 367 -15.85 12.35 -3.41
C ARG A 367 -16.33 11.46 -4.55
N LEU A 368 -16.12 10.15 -4.46
CA LEU A 368 -16.59 9.18 -5.45
C LEU A 368 -18.13 9.21 -5.59
N ARG A 369 -18.86 9.30 -4.47
CA ARG A 369 -20.34 9.38 -4.48
C ARG A 369 -20.88 10.62 -5.18
N LYS A 370 -20.12 11.73 -5.24
CA LYS A 370 -20.53 12.93 -5.97
C LYS A 370 -20.50 12.74 -7.50
N MET A 371 -19.85 11.68 -7.99
CA MET A 371 -19.78 11.36 -9.42
C MET A 371 -20.87 10.39 -9.89
N ALA A 372 -21.47 9.62 -8.97
CA ALA A 372 -22.65 8.79 -9.25
C ALA A 372 -23.91 9.67 -9.24
#